data_AF-A0A225VU60-F1
#
_entry.id   AF-A0A225VU60-F1
#
_cell.length_a   1.000
_cell.length_b   1.000
_cell.length_c   1.000
_cell.angle_alpha   90.00
_cell.angle_beta   90.00
_cell.angle_gamma   90.00
#
_symmetry.space_group_name_H-M   'P 1'
#
loop_
_entity.id
_entity.type
_entity.pdbx_description
1 polymer ?
#
loop_
_entity_poly.entity_id
_entity_poly.type
_entity_poly.pdbx_seq_one_letter_code
_entity_poly.pdbx_strand_id
1 'polypeptide(L)'
;MASDSELVAVCNFLNELSLTEIIRYDEDATWVETESNSDVESFVTDITTDEDDSDTDRQSRKTRRPKSEAERVRQREYDRKCRTKRKTITQTYREGFMNALNELIGLMHIRLARTEKETNMLSLAKKKGVVVSLADAVQQVTLNQGAIECIMSCASHWELYKNGDSGKFFLRGMAKDIRDMLDLLLELGEQLNVATVELKWRVEGRTTGVWV
;
A
#
# COMPACT_ATOMS: atom_id res chain seq x y z
N MET A 1 -26.27 -1.88 -0.84
CA MET A 1 -25.65 -1.58 -2.16
C MET A 1 -24.46 -0.63 -2.02
N ALA A 2 -24.50 0.41 -1.17
CA ALA A 2 -23.34 1.29 -0.91
C ALA A 2 -22.06 0.53 -0.48
N SER A 3 -22.19 -0.43 0.44
CA SER A 3 -21.05 -1.22 0.96
C SER A 3 -20.29 -2.05 -0.10
N ASP A 4 -20.97 -2.48 -1.16
CA ASP A 4 -20.35 -3.35 -2.17
C ASP A 4 -19.56 -2.52 -3.19
N SER A 5 -20.06 -1.34 -3.56
CA SER A 5 -19.33 -0.37 -4.39
C SER A 5 -18.13 0.21 -3.64
N GLU A 6 -18.26 0.46 -2.34
CA GLU A 6 -17.16 0.90 -1.47
C GLU A 6 -16.09 -0.17 -1.40
N LEU A 7 -16.45 -1.45 -1.23
CA LEU A 7 -15.49 -2.55 -1.22
C LEU A 7 -14.73 -2.67 -2.54
N VAL A 8 -15.42 -2.58 -3.68
CA VAL A 8 -14.75 -2.59 -4.99
C VAL A 8 -13.82 -1.39 -5.13
N ALA A 9 -14.25 -0.19 -4.70
CA ALA A 9 -13.41 1.00 -4.75
C ALA A 9 -12.16 0.88 -3.88
N VAL A 10 -12.29 0.37 -2.65
CA VAL A 10 -11.16 0.15 -1.73
C VAL A 10 -10.22 -0.94 -2.25
N CYS A 11 -10.75 -2.04 -2.77
CA CYS A 11 -9.95 -3.09 -3.39
C CYS A 11 -9.20 -2.58 -4.62
N ASN A 12 -9.85 -1.80 -5.48
CA ASN A 12 -9.18 -1.17 -6.62
C ASN A 12 -8.12 -0.18 -6.14
N PHE A 13 -8.43 0.67 -5.17
CA PHE A 13 -7.47 1.60 -4.58
C PHE A 13 -6.25 0.88 -4.02
N LEU A 14 -6.41 -0.21 -3.26
CA LEU A 14 -5.29 -0.96 -2.70
C LEU A 14 -4.47 -1.71 -3.77
N ASN A 15 -5.09 -2.09 -4.88
CA ASN A 15 -4.41 -2.71 -6.02
C ASN A 15 -3.72 -1.66 -6.92
N GLU A 16 -4.31 -0.47 -7.05
CA GLU A 16 -3.82 0.66 -7.86
C GLU A 16 -2.78 1.50 -7.13
N LEU A 17 -2.89 1.69 -5.80
CA LEU A 17 -1.79 2.09 -4.94
C LEU A 17 -0.79 0.94 -4.93
N SER A 18 -0.06 0.82 -6.03
CA SER A 18 1.13 -0.01 -6.05
C SER A 18 2.03 0.53 -4.94
N LEU A 19 2.47 -0.34 -4.02
CA LEU A 19 3.50 0.02 -3.05
C LEU A 19 4.74 0.57 -3.78
N THR A 20 4.94 0.23 -5.06
CA THR A 20 5.91 0.83 -5.98
C THR A 20 5.81 2.36 -6.11
N GLU A 21 4.61 2.93 -6.28
CA GLU A 21 4.46 4.39 -6.33
C GLU A 21 4.89 5.04 -5.03
N ILE A 22 4.53 4.43 -3.91
CA ILE A 22 4.88 4.98 -2.60
C ILE A 22 6.39 4.86 -2.32
N ILE A 23 7.00 3.75 -2.74
CA ILE A 23 8.45 3.50 -2.65
C ILE A 23 9.25 4.49 -3.51
N ARG A 24 8.81 4.79 -4.75
CA ARG A 24 9.52 5.75 -5.64
C ARG A 24 9.67 7.13 -5.01
N TYR A 25 8.68 7.59 -4.25
CA TYR A 25 8.76 8.90 -3.57
C TYR A 25 9.80 8.94 -2.43
N ASP A 26 10.24 7.81 -1.90
CA ASP A 26 11.17 7.72 -0.76
C ASP A 26 12.61 7.43 -1.16
N GLU A 27 12.82 6.67 -2.25
CA GLU A 27 14.14 6.57 -2.88
C GLU A 27 14.61 7.97 -3.29
N ASP A 28 13.76 8.75 -3.95
CA ASP A 28 14.04 10.15 -4.28
C ASP A 28 14.33 11.04 -3.03
N ALA A 29 13.88 10.64 -1.84
CA ALA A 29 14.16 11.35 -0.59
C ALA A 29 15.52 10.98 0.02
N THR A 30 15.94 9.71 -0.09
CA THR A 30 17.19 9.20 0.47
C THR A 30 18.42 9.54 -0.37
N TRP A 31 18.33 9.59 -1.71
CA TRP A 31 19.45 10.01 -2.57
C TRP A 31 19.93 11.45 -2.31
N VAL A 32 19.08 12.33 -1.77
CA VAL A 32 19.40 13.74 -1.50
C VAL A 32 20.07 13.93 -0.12
N GLU A 33 19.94 12.98 0.80
CA GLU A 33 20.57 13.06 2.13
C GLU A 33 22.08 12.76 2.07
N THR A 34 22.54 11.94 1.12
CA THR A 34 23.94 11.50 1.02
C THR A 34 24.88 12.51 0.35
N GLU A 35 24.38 13.44 -0.47
CA GLU A 35 25.22 14.42 -1.18
C GLU A 35 25.53 15.70 -0.37
N SER A 36 24.95 15.87 0.82
CA SER A 36 25.05 17.13 1.60
C SER A 36 26.04 17.10 2.78
N ASN A 37 26.85 16.05 2.93
CA ASN A 37 27.87 15.93 4.00
C ASN A 37 29.31 15.97 3.47
N SER A 38 29.63 16.87 2.52
CA SER A 38 31.02 17.24 2.21
C SER A 38 31.36 18.64 2.72
N ASP A 39 31.16 18.86 4.03
CA ASP A 39 32.01 19.81 4.76
C ASP A 39 33.38 19.14 4.92
N VAL A 40 34.22 19.22 3.88
CA VAL A 40 35.65 18.96 4.02
C VAL A 40 36.30 20.30 4.34
N GLU A 41 36.80 20.34 5.57
CA GLU A 41 37.54 21.42 6.18
C GLU A 41 38.60 22.00 5.24
N SER A 42 38.71 23.32 5.33
CA SER A 42 39.84 24.12 4.91
C SER A 42 41.16 23.49 5.39
N PHE A 43 41.90 22.88 4.47
CA PHE A 43 43.33 22.61 4.67
C PHE A 43 44.13 23.48 3.70
N VAL A 44 44.67 24.56 4.26
CA VAL A 44 45.70 25.40 3.65
C VAL A 44 47.03 24.66 3.83
N THR A 45 47.66 24.24 2.73
CA THR A 45 49.11 24.08 2.68
C THR A 45 49.64 24.67 1.38
N ASP A 46 50.24 25.84 1.56
CA ASP A 46 51.31 26.42 0.77
C ASP A 46 52.46 25.40 0.62
N ILE A 47 52.89 25.10 -0.61
CA ILE A 47 54.22 24.59 -0.96
C ILE A 47 54.49 25.06 -2.41
N THR A 48 55.42 26.00 -2.50
CA THR A 48 56.17 26.40 -3.70
C THR A 48 57.06 25.25 -4.18
N THR A 49 57.22 25.03 -5.50
CA THR A 49 58.51 24.89 -6.23
C THR A 49 58.21 24.61 -7.72
N ASP A 50 58.93 25.34 -8.59
CA ASP A 50 58.96 25.29 -10.06
C ASP A 50 59.43 23.94 -10.66
N GLU A 51 58.92 23.55 -11.84
CA GLU A 51 59.61 23.66 -13.14
C GLU A 51 58.85 22.93 -14.28
N ASP A 52 58.79 23.63 -15.41
CA ASP A 52 58.61 23.29 -16.85
C ASP A 52 58.19 21.86 -17.29
N ASP A 53 57.18 21.76 -18.16
CA ASP A 53 57.38 21.48 -19.61
C ASP A 53 56.04 21.31 -20.38
N SER A 54 56.02 21.94 -21.56
CA SER A 54 55.30 21.59 -22.79
C SER A 54 53.76 21.66 -22.93
N ASP A 55 53.40 22.40 -23.98
CA ASP A 55 52.14 22.96 -24.45
C ASP A 55 51.09 21.95 -24.98
N THR A 56 49.86 22.44 -25.17
CA THR A 56 48.70 21.86 -25.90
C THR A 56 47.70 20.94 -25.17
N ASP A 57 46.80 21.53 -24.37
CA ASP A 57 45.34 21.40 -24.63
C ASP A 57 44.54 22.39 -23.78
N ARG A 58 44.16 23.54 -24.39
CA ARG A 58 43.23 24.51 -23.78
C ARG A 58 41.79 23.97 -23.82
N GLN A 59 41.49 22.93 -23.05
CA GLN A 59 40.13 22.72 -22.57
C GLN A 59 39.84 23.79 -21.53
N SER A 60 39.09 24.81 -21.92
CA SER A 60 38.52 25.79 -21.00
C SER A 60 37.66 25.07 -19.95
N ARG A 61 38.28 24.63 -18.86
CA ARG A 61 37.59 24.30 -17.61
C ARG A 61 36.87 25.58 -17.22
N LYS A 62 35.57 25.68 -17.52
CA LYS A 62 34.71 26.74 -17.02
C LYS A 62 34.86 26.73 -15.50
N THR A 63 35.64 27.67 -14.96
CA THR A 63 35.78 27.86 -13.53
C THR A 63 34.37 28.12 -13.02
N ARG A 64 33.78 27.14 -12.32
CA ARG A 64 32.49 27.31 -11.66
C ARG A 64 32.68 28.47 -10.70
N ARG A 65 32.12 29.64 -11.03
CA ARG A 65 32.15 30.78 -10.12
C ARG A 65 31.50 30.31 -8.81
N PRO A 66 32.14 30.53 -7.65
CA PRO A 66 31.53 30.17 -6.39
C PRO A 66 30.18 30.89 -6.27
N LYS A 67 29.12 30.13 -5.98
CA LYS A 67 27.77 30.70 -5.78
C LYS A 67 27.84 31.79 -4.71
N SER A 68 27.18 32.92 -4.97
CA SER A 68 27.09 33.98 -3.96
C SER A 68 26.41 33.46 -2.69
N GLU A 69 26.72 34.05 -1.53
CA GLU A 69 26.08 33.66 -0.26
C GLU A 69 24.54 33.74 -0.35
N ALA A 70 24.01 34.77 -1.00
CA ALA A 70 22.57 34.92 -1.22
C ALA A 70 21.97 33.78 -2.07
N GLU A 71 22.71 33.27 -3.06
CA GLU A 71 22.30 32.14 -3.88
C GLU A 71 22.37 30.82 -3.11
N ARG A 72 23.39 30.62 -2.27
CA ARG A 72 23.50 29.47 -1.36
C ARG A 72 22.37 29.43 -0.34
N VAL A 73 22.03 30.56 0.26
CA VAL A 73 20.90 30.67 1.20
C VAL A 73 19.56 30.36 0.52
N ARG A 74 19.33 30.90 -0.68
CA ARG A 74 18.11 30.58 -1.47
C ARG A 74 18.03 29.10 -1.82
N GLN A 75 19.15 28.48 -2.21
CA GLN A 75 19.19 27.05 -2.49
C GLN A 75 18.87 26.23 -1.25
N ARG A 76 19.46 26.54 -0.09
CA ARG A 76 19.15 25.86 1.19
C ARG A 76 17.68 25.96 1.56
N GLU A 77 17.06 27.14 1.38
CA GLU A 77 15.64 27.32 1.68
C GLU A 77 14.75 26.54 0.71
N TYR A 78 15.10 26.54 -0.58
CA TYR A 78 14.42 25.73 -1.61
C TYR A 78 14.51 24.24 -1.27
N ASP A 79 15.72 23.74 -1.00
CA ASP A 79 15.95 22.35 -0.66
C ASP A 79 15.19 21.96 0.61
N ARG A 80 15.17 22.83 1.63
CA ARG A 80 14.38 22.62 2.86
C ARG A 80 12.88 22.53 2.56
N LYS A 81 12.33 23.42 1.74
CA LYS A 81 10.92 23.40 1.33
C LYS A 81 10.61 22.15 0.52
N CYS A 82 11.49 21.77 -0.40
CA CYS A 82 11.36 20.55 -1.21
C CYS A 82 11.34 19.30 -0.33
N ARG A 83 12.32 19.16 0.60
CA ARG A 83 12.39 18.06 1.57
C ARG A 83 11.14 17.99 2.44
N THR A 84 10.66 19.12 2.93
CA THR A 84 9.44 19.19 3.76
C THR A 84 8.23 18.72 2.96
N LYS A 85 8.04 19.25 1.75
CA LYS A 85 6.93 18.87 0.87
C LYS A 85 6.94 17.38 0.56
N ARG A 86 8.11 16.80 0.25
CA ARG A 86 8.27 15.36 0.02
C ARG A 86 7.88 14.54 1.24
N LYS A 87 8.40 14.88 2.43
CA LYS A 87 8.03 14.21 3.69
C LYS A 87 6.52 14.22 3.94
N THR A 88 5.88 15.37 3.72
CA THR A 88 4.41 15.48 3.85
C THR A 88 3.68 14.58 2.87
N ILE A 89 4.07 14.59 1.59
CA ILE A 89 3.46 13.72 0.56
C ILE A 89 3.61 12.25 0.93
N THR A 90 4.82 11.82 1.30
CA THR A 90 5.10 10.45 1.74
C THR A 90 4.23 10.06 2.93
N GLN A 91 4.09 10.95 3.93
CA GLN A 91 3.24 10.71 5.09
C GLN A 91 1.76 10.58 4.69
N THR A 92 1.26 11.43 3.78
CA THR A 92 -0.13 11.36 3.31
C THR A 92 -0.43 10.04 2.61
N TYR A 93 0.47 9.54 1.75
CA TYR A 93 0.25 8.24 1.11
C TYR A 93 0.29 7.09 2.11
N ARG A 94 1.21 7.15 3.09
CA ARG A 94 1.28 6.17 4.18
C ARG A 94 -0.03 6.11 4.96
N GLU A 95 -0.54 7.26 5.39
CA GLU A 95 -1.82 7.36 6.09
C GLU A 95 -2.99 6.90 5.22
N GLY A 96 -3.01 7.26 3.93
CA GLY A 96 -4.02 6.81 2.96
C GLY A 96 -4.06 5.29 2.83
N PHE A 97 -2.89 4.64 2.73
CA PHE A 97 -2.80 3.18 2.67
C PHE A 97 -3.31 2.52 3.96
N MET A 98 -2.91 3.03 5.14
CA MET A 98 -3.38 2.52 6.43
C MET A 98 -4.89 2.67 6.60
N ASN A 99 -5.45 3.80 6.17
CA ASN A 99 -6.89 4.04 6.23
C ASN A 99 -7.65 3.09 5.31
N ALA A 100 -7.15 2.85 4.09
CA ALA A 100 -7.77 1.91 3.16
C ALA A 100 -7.76 0.46 3.69
N LEU A 101 -6.68 0.02 4.37
CA LEU A 101 -6.66 -1.29 5.03
C LEU A 101 -7.70 -1.39 6.15
N ASN A 102 -7.83 -0.36 6.98
CA ASN A 102 -8.85 -0.31 8.04
C ASN A 102 -10.27 -0.31 7.47
N GLU A 103 -10.51 0.43 6.39
CA GLU A 103 -11.79 0.47 5.70
C GLU A 103 -12.13 -0.90 5.11
N LEU A 104 -11.16 -1.58 4.49
CA LEU A 104 -11.33 -2.95 4.00
C LEU A 104 -11.72 -3.89 5.15
N ILE A 105 -11.05 -3.83 6.30
CA ILE A 105 -11.42 -4.62 7.49
C ILE A 105 -12.87 -4.36 7.91
N GLY A 106 -13.31 -3.10 7.96
CA GLY A 106 -14.69 -2.73 8.30
C GLY A 106 -15.70 -3.31 7.32
N LEU A 107 -15.43 -3.20 6.01
CA LEU A 107 -16.27 -3.73 4.95
C LEU A 107 -16.35 -5.27 4.97
N MET A 108 -15.27 -5.94 5.36
CA MET A 108 -15.24 -7.40 5.52
C MET A 108 -16.15 -7.88 6.65
N HIS A 109 -16.17 -7.21 7.79
CA HIS A 109 -17.12 -7.50 8.87
C HIS A 109 -18.58 -7.34 8.41
N ILE A 110 -18.88 -6.25 7.69
CA ILE A 110 -20.23 -6.02 7.15
C ILE A 110 -20.62 -7.14 6.18
N ARG A 111 -19.69 -7.58 5.34
CA ARG A 111 -19.92 -8.66 4.36
C ARG A 111 -20.17 -10.00 5.05
N LEU A 112 -19.38 -10.34 6.07
CA LEU A 112 -19.59 -11.52 6.92
C LEU A 112 -21.00 -11.52 7.52
N ALA A 113 -21.38 -10.44 8.21
CA ALA A 113 -22.70 -10.32 8.83
C ALA A 113 -23.84 -10.44 7.81
N ARG A 114 -23.66 -9.90 6.60
CA ARG A 114 -24.62 -10.02 5.51
C ARG A 114 -24.76 -11.47 5.03
N THR A 115 -23.64 -12.18 4.88
CA THR A 115 -23.64 -13.59 4.48
C THR A 115 -24.31 -14.48 5.53
N GLU A 116 -24.01 -14.28 6.82
CA GLU A 116 -24.68 -14.99 7.91
C GLU A 116 -26.19 -14.72 7.93
N LYS A 117 -26.60 -13.47 7.73
CA LYS A 117 -28.01 -13.09 7.65
C LYS A 117 -28.72 -13.83 6.51
N GLU A 118 -28.11 -13.90 5.34
CA GLU A 118 -28.68 -14.58 4.17
C GLU A 118 -28.81 -16.09 4.43
N THR A 119 -27.75 -16.70 4.97
CA THR A 119 -27.73 -18.11 5.40
C THR A 119 -28.85 -18.42 6.41
N ASN A 120 -29.07 -17.53 7.38
CA ASN A 120 -30.13 -17.65 8.39
C ASN A 120 -31.53 -17.49 7.77
N MET A 121 -31.70 -16.54 6.86
CA MET A 121 -32.96 -16.34 6.14
C MET A 121 -33.36 -17.57 5.33
N LEU A 122 -32.44 -18.16 4.57
CA LEU A 122 -32.69 -19.41 3.83
C LEU A 122 -33.02 -20.58 4.76
N SER A 123 -32.36 -20.67 5.92
CA SER A 123 -32.63 -21.69 6.92
C SER A 123 -34.05 -21.59 7.49
N LEU A 124 -34.49 -20.36 7.80
CA LEU A 124 -35.83 -20.09 8.32
C LEU A 124 -36.91 -20.31 7.26
N ALA A 125 -36.66 -19.89 6.03
CA ALA A 125 -37.55 -20.10 4.89
C ALA A 125 -37.82 -21.59 4.68
N LYS A 126 -36.77 -22.42 4.69
CA LYS A 126 -36.87 -23.88 4.59
C LYS A 126 -37.69 -24.47 5.74
N LYS A 127 -37.45 -24.05 6.98
CA LYS A 127 -38.21 -24.51 8.17
C LYS A 127 -39.70 -24.16 8.08
N LYS A 128 -40.04 -23.00 7.51
CA LYS A 128 -41.42 -22.52 7.37
C LYS A 128 -42.09 -22.95 6.06
N GLY A 129 -41.40 -23.68 5.19
CA GLY A 129 -41.91 -24.07 3.85
C GLY A 129 -42.14 -22.87 2.92
N VAL A 130 -41.50 -21.73 3.18
CA VAL A 130 -41.63 -20.51 2.36
C VAL A 130 -40.61 -20.55 1.24
N VAL A 131 -41.08 -20.33 0.01
CA VAL A 131 -40.19 -20.17 -1.15
C VAL A 131 -39.61 -18.76 -1.13
N VAL A 132 -38.29 -18.65 -1.09
CA VAL A 132 -37.54 -17.38 -1.15
C VAL A 132 -36.70 -17.36 -2.42
N SER A 133 -36.55 -16.16 -3.01
CA SER A 133 -35.66 -15.96 -4.15
C SER A 133 -34.22 -16.29 -3.77
N LEU A 134 -33.52 -17.06 -4.60
CA LEU A 134 -32.10 -17.37 -4.41
C LEU A 134 -31.17 -16.37 -5.09
N ALA A 135 -31.71 -15.39 -5.83
CA ALA A 135 -30.90 -14.46 -6.62
C ALA A 135 -29.91 -13.68 -5.75
N ASP A 136 -30.37 -13.18 -4.60
CA ASP A 136 -29.55 -12.40 -3.67
C ASP A 136 -28.46 -13.27 -3.02
N ALA A 137 -28.79 -14.52 -2.68
CA ALA A 137 -27.83 -15.48 -2.13
C ALA A 137 -26.74 -15.88 -3.14
N VAL A 138 -27.12 -16.13 -4.40
CA VAL A 138 -26.16 -16.41 -5.49
C VAL A 138 -25.25 -15.21 -5.72
N GLN A 139 -25.81 -14.00 -5.78
CA GLN A 139 -25.03 -12.78 -5.94
C GLN A 139 -24.06 -12.60 -4.76
N GLN A 140 -24.51 -12.83 -3.53
CA GLN A 140 -23.65 -12.73 -2.34
C GLN A 140 -22.47 -13.71 -2.38
N VAL A 141 -22.66 -14.94 -2.87
CA VAL A 141 -21.56 -15.91 -3.06
C VAL A 141 -20.51 -15.35 -4.03
N THR A 142 -20.93 -14.82 -5.18
CA THR A 142 -19.99 -14.23 -6.16
C THR A 142 -19.23 -13.04 -5.57
N LEU A 143 -19.92 -12.15 -4.85
CA LEU A 143 -19.30 -10.98 -4.24
C LEU A 143 -18.30 -11.37 -3.13
N ASN A 144 -18.59 -12.44 -2.39
CA ASN A 144 -17.68 -12.95 -1.37
C ASN A 144 -16.39 -13.49 -1.96
N GLN A 145 -16.48 -14.22 -3.08
CA GLN A 145 -15.32 -14.74 -3.77
C GLN A 145 -14.37 -13.62 -4.22
N GLY A 146 -14.90 -12.56 -4.82
CA GLY A 146 -14.09 -11.39 -5.22
C GLY A 146 -13.44 -10.68 -4.02
N ALA A 147 -14.11 -10.61 -2.87
CA ALA A 147 -13.54 -10.04 -1.66
C ALA A 147 -12.37 -10.88 -1.11
N ILE A 148 -12.51 -12.21 -1.12
CA ILE A 148 -11.44 -13.13 -0.71
C ILE A 148 -10.22 -12.99 -1.63
N GLU A 149 -10.43 -12.92 -2.94
CA GLU A 149 -9.37 -12.72 -3.93
C GLU A 149 -8.63 -11.39 -3.72
N CYS A 150 -9.37 -10.31 -3.41
CA CYS A 150 -8.78 -9.02 -3.08
C CYS A 150 -7.86 -9.09 -1.84
N ILE A 151 -8.30 -9.76 -0.77
CA ILE A 151 -7.48 -9.97 0.44
C ILE A 151 -6.20 -10.74 0.10
N MET A 152 -6.33 -11.85 -0.64
CA MET A 152 -5.19 -12.68 -1.05
C MET A 152 -4.18 -11.90 -1.89
N SER A 153 -4.67 -11.10 -2.84
CA SER A 153 -3.82 -10.26 -3.69
C SER A 153 -3.10 -9.19 -2.87
N CYS A 154 -3.80 -8.52 -1.96
CA CYS A 154 -3.22 -7.50 -1.08
C CYS A 154 -2.11 -8.08 -0.20
N ALA A 155 -2.36 -9.21 0.47
CA ALA A 155 -1.38 -9.90 1.31
C ALA A 155 -0.17 -10.39 0.51
N SER A 156 -0.39 -10.95 -0.68
CA SER A 156 0.68 -11.42 -1.56
C SER A 156 1.55 -10.26 -2.05
N HIS A 157 0.94 -9.15 -2.46
CA HIS A 157 1.67 -7.94 -2.83
C HIS A 157 2.54 -7.47 -1.66
N TRP A 158 1.98 -7.34 -0.46
CA TRP A 158 2.76 -6.92 0.71
C TRP A 158 3.99 -7.79 0.96
N GLU A 159 3.87 -9.12 0.91
CA GLU A 159 5.01 -10.02 1.12
C GLU A 159 6.07 -9.92 0.02
N LEU A 160 5.67 -9.69 -1.24
CA LEU A 160 6.61 -9.41 -2.32
C LEU A 160 7.42 -8.13 -2.03
N TYR A 161 6.77 -7.06 -1.58
CA TYR A 161 7.45 -5.79 -1.29
C TYR A 161 8.33 -5.87 -0.04
N LYS A 162 7.87 -6.54 1.01
CA LYS A 162 8.64 -6.72 2.24
C LYS A 162 9.93 -7.51 2.02
N ASN A 163 9.89 -8.52 1.16
CA ASN A 163 11.03 -9.41 0.92
C ASN A 163 11.93 -8.97 -0.26
N GLY A 164 11.50 -7.99 -1.06
CA GLY A 164 12.27 -7.42 -2.18
C GLY A 164 13.34 -6.41 -1.75
N ASP A 165 14.19 -6.00 -2.71
CA ASP A 165 15.31 -5.07 -2.49
C ASP A 165 14.86 -3.68 -1.98
N SER A 166 13.64 -3.27 -2.31
CA SER A 166 13.00 -2.02 -1.85
C SER A 166 12.33 -2.10 -0.48
N GLY A 167 12.18 -3.30 0.10
CA GLY A 167 11.46 -3.54 1.37
C GLY A 167 12.15 -2.98 2.62
N LYS A 168 13.38 -2.47 2.50
CA LYS A 168 14.22 -2.12 3.66
C LYS A 168 13.95 -0.74 4.27
N PHE A 169 13.23 0.17 3.61
CA PHE A 169 13.18 1.57 4.07
C PHE A 169 11.79 2.21 4.13
N PHE A 170 10.84 1.85 3.25
CA PHE A 170 9.65 2.69 3.04
C PHE A 170 8.59 2.67 4.16
N LEU A 171 8.35 1.53 4.80
CA LEU A 171 7.27 1.38 5.80
C LEU A 171 7.76 0.81 7.12
N ARG A 172 9.07 0.83 7.39
CA ARG A 172 9.68 0.13 8.53
C ARG A 172 9.00 0.46 9.87
N GLY A 173 8.58 1.71 10.07
CA GLY A 173 7.87 2.14 11.27
C GLY A 173 6.43 1.63 11.41
N MET A 174 5.76 1.30 10.29
CA MET A 174 4.38 0.78 10.25
C MET A 174 4.30 -0.68 9.80
N ALA A 175 5.43 -1.31 9.49
CA ALA A 175 5.48 -2.66 8.93
C ALA A 175 4.87 -3.71 9.86
N LYS A 176 4.93 -3.44 11.17
CA LYS A 176 4.24 -4.26 12.17
C LYS A 176 2.73 -4.06 12.06
N ASP A 177 2.25 -2.82 12.12
CA ASP A 177 0.81 -2.52 12.07
C ASP A 177 0.16 -2.98 10.76
N ILE A 178 0.86 -2.84 9.63
CA ILE A 178 0.41 -3.36 8.33
C ILE A 178 0.30 -4.88 8.37
N ARG A 179 1.28 -5.57 8.97
CA ARG A 179 1.22 -7.02 9.15
C ARG A 179 0.05 -7.43 10.03
N ASP A 180 -0.12 -6.78 11.17
CA ASP A 180 -1.21 -7.07 12.11
C ASP A 180 -2.59 -6.90 11.44
N MET A 181 -2.76 -5.85 10.60
CA MET A 181 -3.98 -5.64 9.81
C MET A 181 -4.16 -6.67 8.69
N LEU A 182 -3.09 -7.06 8.00
CA LEU A 182 -3.15 -8.09 6.97
C LEU A 182 -3.48 -9.46 7.57
N ASP A 183 -2.89 -9.82 8.71
CA ASP A 183 -3.20 -11.05 9.42
C ASP A 183 -4.68 -11.09 9.82
N LEU A 184 -5.23 -9.97 10.31
CA LEU A 184 -6.66 -9.84 10.58
C LEU A 184 -7.52 -9.97 9.30
N LEU A 185 -7.09 -9.36 8.19
CA LEU A 185 -7.79 -9.51 6.91
C LEU A 185 -7.79 -10.96 6.42
N LEU A 186 -6.68 -11.68 6.58
CA LEU A 186 -6.56 -13.09 6.24
C LEU A 186 -7.53 -13.92 7.09
N GLU A 187 -7.57 -13.69 8.40
CA GLU A 187 -8.52 -14.35 9.30
C GLU A 187 -9.98 -14.09 8.90
N LEU A 188 -10.33 -12.82 8.60
CA LEU A 188 -11.66 -12.46 8.11
C LEU A 188 -11.96 -13.10 6.75
N GLY A 189 -10.95 -13.25 5.89
CA GLY A 189 -11.05 -13.96 4.61
C GLY A 189 -11.38 -15.43 4.80
N GLU A 190 -10.74 -16.10 5.77
CA GLU A 190 -11.04 -17.49 6.14
C GLU A 190 -12.45 -17.64 6.70
N GLN A 191 -12.85 -16.77 7.63
CA GLN A 191 -14.21 -16.74 8.17
C GLN A 191 -15.24 -16.53 7.07
N LEU A 192 -15.00 -15.58 6.16
CA LEU A 192 -15.88 -15.32 5.02
C LEU A 192 -15.94 -16.52 4.08
N ASN A 193 -14.83 -17.21 3.84
CA ASN A 193 -14.79 -18.42 3.02
C ASN A 193 -15.67 -19.53 3.62
N VAL A 194 -15.57 -19.78 4.92
CA VAL A 194 -16.43 -20.75 5.63
C VAL A 194 -17.90 -20.38 5.48
N ALA A 195 -18.26 -19.13 5.76
CA ALA A 195 -19.64 -18.65 5.62
C ALA A 195 -20.15 -18.73 4.16
N THR A 196 -19.26 -18.53 3.18
CA THR A 196 -19.57 -18.60 1.75
C THR A 196 -19.81 -20.04 1.30
N VAL A 197 -18.99 -20.99 1.75
CA VAL A 197 -19.21 -22.43 1.51
C VAL A 197 -20.55 -22.86 2.09
N GLU A 198 -20.87 -22.41 3.30
CA GLU A 198 -22.14 -22.69 3.96
C GLU A 198 -23.35 -22.11 3.18
N LEU A 199 -23.25 -20.87 2.72
CA LEU A 199 -24.29 -20.22 1.91
C LEU A 199 -24.47 -20.95 0.57
N LYS A 200 -23.35 -21.28 -0.10
CA LYS A 200 -23.34 -22.01 -1.37
C LYS A 200 -24.03 -23.38 -1.23
N TRP A 201 -23.72 -24.14 -0.17
CA TRP A 201 -24.37 -25.41 0.11
C TRP A 201 -25.89 -25.27 0.25
N ARG A 202 -26.39 -24.20 0.88
CA ARG A 202 -27.83 -23.95 1.01
C ARG A 202 -28.50 -23.56 -0.31
N VAL A 203 -27.78 -22.82 -1.17
CA VAL A 203 -28.26 -22.45 -2.51
C VAL A 203 -28.33 -23.67 -3.43
N GLU A 204 -27.31 -24.53 -3.38
CA GLU A 204 -27.19 -25.74 -4.20
C GLU A 204 -28.05 -26.91 -3.69
N GLY A 205 -28.34 -26.96 -2.39
CA GLY A 205 -29.05 -28.02 -1.68
C GLY A 205 -30.54 -28.23 -2.02
N ARG A 206 -30.95 -28.00 -3.28
CA ARG A 206 -32.24 -28.46 -3.83
C ARG A 206 -32.36 -29.98 -3.94
N THR A 207 -31.34 -30.77 -3.60
CA THR A 207 -31.40 -32.24 -3.68
C THR A 207 -31.58 -32.85 -2.29
N THR A 208 -32.81 -33.32 -2.04
CA THR A 208 -33.15 -34.51 -1.23
C THR A 208 -32.49 -34.66 0.14
N GLY A 209 -33.24 -34.43 1.21
CA GLY A 209 -32.83 -34.85 2.54
C GLY A 209 -33.84 -34.47 3.60
N VAL A 210 -34.84 -35.33 3.78
CA VAL A 210 -35.63 -35.44 5.01
C VAL A 210 -34.64 -35.57 6.17
N TRP A 211 -34.69 -34.66 7.14
CA TRP A 211 -34.08 -34.91 8.44
C TRP A 211 -35.09 -35.74 9.23
N VAL A 212 -34.75 -37.02 9.42
CA VAL A 212 -35.31 -37.87 10.49
C VAL A 212 -34.68 -37.44 11.80
#